data_AF-A0AAJ2G3N8-F1
#
_entry.id   AF-A0AAJ2G3N8-F1
#
_cell.length_a   1.000
_cell.length_b   1.000
_cell.length_c   1.000
_cell.angle_alpha   90.00
_cell.angle_beta   90.00
_cell.angle_gamma   90.00
#
_symmetry.space_group_name_H-M   'P 1'
#
loop_
_entity.id
_entity.type
_entity.pdbx_description
1 polymer ?
#
loop_
_entity_poly.entity_id
_entity_poly.type
_entity_poly.pdbx_seq_one_letter_code
_entity_poly.pdbx_strand_id
1 'polypeptide(L)' 'MKKPKIVLEVIKEEDGFSAIADIDDKFIGTQGDNMDELKQNILEVVNLTFSEDGFTYSIDEIELRLPIEKPETLLH' A
#
# COMPACT_ATOMS: atom_id res chain seq x y z
N MET A 1 19.22 12.15 -4.15
CA MET A 1 17.75 12.30 -3.96
C MET A 1 17.39 11.86 -2.55
N LYS A 2 16.26 12.30 -1.99
CA LYS A 2 15.78 11.80 -0.69
C LYS A 2 14.94 10.54 -0.94
N LYS A 3 15.03 9.54 -0.06
CA LYS A 3 14.20 8.33 -0.10
C LYS A 3 12.72 8.73 0.09
N PRO A 4 11.83 8.44 -0.88
CA PRO A 4 10.41 8.76 -0.75
C PRO A 4 9.77 8.08 0.45
N LYS A 5 8.76 8.73 1.04
CA LYS A 5 7.90 8.09 2.05
C LYS A 5 6.84 7.28 1.32
N ILE A 6 6.71 6.00 1.67
CA ILE A 6 5.74 5.10 1.04
C ILE A 6 4.49 5.02 1.91
N VAL A 7 3.34 5.34 1.31
CA VAL A 7 2.02 5.22 1.94
C VAL A 7 1.09 4.58 0.91
N LEU A 8 0.51 3.43 1.23
CA LEU A 8 -0.48 2.77 0.37
C LEU A 8 -1.86 2.80 1.02
N GLU A 9 -2.88 2.97 0.19
CA GLU A 9 -4.28 2.78 0.57
C GLU A 9 -4.64 1.32 0.34
N VAL A 10 -5.06 0.64 1.42
CA VAL A 10 -5.48 -0.76 1.38
C VAL A 10 -7.00 -0.80 1.22
N ILE A 11 -7.49 -1.50 0.21
CA ILE A 11 -8.91 -1.66 -0.08
C ILE A 11 -9.31 -3.09 0.28
N LYS A 12 -10.40 -3.22 1.05
CA LYS A 12 -11.01 -4.52 1.32
C LYS A 12 -11.90 -4.88 0.12
N GLU A 13 -11.55 -5.96 -0.57
CA GLU A 13 -12.32 -6.49 -1.70
C GLU A 13 -13.35 -7.52 -1.22
N GLU A 14 -14.25 -7.96 -2.12
CA GLU A 14 -15.19 -9.06 -1.86
C GLU A 14 -14.43 -10.32 -1.36
N ASP A 15 -13.36 -10.68 -2.08
CA ASP A 15 -12.41 -11.72 -1.71
C ASP A 15 -11.01 -11.11 -1.64
N GLY A 16 -10.38 -11.16 -0.47
CA GLY A 16 -9.02 -10.65 -0.27
C GLY A 16 -8.92 -9.13 -0.08
N PHE A 17 -7.79 -8.58 -0.53
CA PHE A 17 -7.40 -7.17 -0.35
C PHE A 17 -6.58 -6.67 -1.55
N SER A 18 -6.70 -5.38 -1.84
CA SER A 18 -5.80 -4.69 -2.77
C SER A 18 -5.12 -3.51 -2.08
N ALA A 19 -4.02 -3.01 -2.66
CA ALA A 19 -3.35 -1.81 -2.19
C ALA A 19 -2.83 -0.98 -3.36
N ILE A 20 -3.02 0.34 -3.29
CA ILE A 20 -2.63 1.29 -4.32
C ILE A 20 -1.91 2.51 -3.74
N ALA A 21 -1.03 3.13 -4.54
CA ALA A 21 -0.41 4.42 -4.26
C ALA A 21 0.08 5.11 -5.53
N ASP A 22 0.04 6.44 -5.52
CA ASP A 22 0.73 7.30 -6.48
C ASP A 22 1.86 8.06 -5.74
N ILE A 23 3.12 7.76 -6.08
CA ILE A 23 4.30 8.31 -5.40
C ILE A 23 5.31 8.76 -6.45
N ASP A 24 5.65 10.06 -6.46
CA ASP A 24 6.65 10.66 -7.37
C ASP A 24 6.50 10.23 -8.84
N ASP A 25 5.29 10.39 -9.40
CA ASP A 25 4.90 9.99 -10.77
C ASP A 25 4.97 8.48 -11.06
N LYS A 26 5.06 7.64 -10.02
CA LYS A 26 4.97 6.18 -10.12
C LYS A 26 3.68 5.69 -9.48
N PHE A 27 2.90 4.94 -10.26
CA PHE A 27 1.77 4.18 -9.72
C PHE A 27 2.25 2.82 -9.22
N ILE A 28 1.81 2.47 -8.01
CA ILE A 28 2.03 1.16 -7.39
C ILE A 28 0.67 0.55 -7.11
N GLY A 29 0.46 -0.67 -7.59
CA GLY A 29 -0.76 -1.43 -7.34
C GLY A 29 -0.43 -2.91 -7.13
N THR A 30 -1.05 -3.52 -6.12
CA THR A 30 -0.91 -4.95 -5.84
C THR A 30 -2.13 -5.49 -5.09
N GLN A 31 -2.22 -6.81 -4.95
CA GLN A 31 -3.33 -7.50 -4.28
C GLN A 31 -2.84 -8.76 -3.55
N GLY A 32 -3.67 -9.32 -2.67
CA GLY A 32 -3.43 -10.60 -2.02
C GLY A 32 -4.71 -11.18 -1.41
N ASP A 33 -4.76 -12.50 -1.25
CA ASP A 33 -5.94 -13.22 -0.74
C ASP A 33 -6.17 -12.93 0.76
N ASN A 34 -5.11 -12.52 1.46
CA ASN A 34 -5.14 -12.13 2.86
C ASN A 34 -4.12 -11.00 3.13
N MET A 35 -4.18 -10.43 4.34
CA MET A 35 -3.34 -9.29 4.72
C MET A 35 -1.84 -9.61 4.74
N ASP A 36 -1.46 -10.85 5.06
CA ASP A 36 -0.05 -11.23 5.13
C ASP A 36 0.53 -11.36 3.72
N GLU A 37 -0.21 -12.00 2.81
CA GLU A 37 0.15 -12.04 1.39
C GLU A 37 0.20 -10.64 0.77
N LEU A 38 -0.79 -9.78 1.07
CA LEU A 38 -0.79 -8.41 0.59
C LEU A 38 0.48 -7.67 1.02
N LYS A 39 0.91 -7.79 2.29
CA LYS A 39 2.15 -7.16 2.79
C LYS A 39 3.39 -7.67 2.07
N GLN A 40 3.46 -8.97 1.79
CA GLN A 40 4.56 -9.55 1.01
C GLN A 40 4.60 -8.96 -0.39
N ASN A 41 3.45 -8.91 -1.07
CA ASN A 41 3.34 -8.39 -2.43
C ASN A 41 3.59 -6.87 -2.48
N ILE A 42 3.20 -6.11 -1.45
CA ILE A 42 3.52 -4.68 -1.29
C ILE A 42 5.04 -4.48 -1.18
N LEU A 43 5.71 -5.25 -0.32
CA LEU A 43 7.15 -5.12 -0.12
C LEU A 43 7.91 -5.40 -1.42
N GLU A 44 7.48 -6.41 -2.17
CA GLU A 44 8.08 -6.78 -3.45
C GLU A 44 7.90 -5.67 -4.50
N VAL A 45 6.66 -5.23 -4.73
CA VAL A 45 6.37 -4.24 -5.79
C VAL A 45 7.00 -2.88 -5.48
N VAL A 46 7.06 -2.46 -4.21
CA VAL A 46 7.72 -1.21 -3.79
C VAL A 46 9.21 -1.29 -4.06
N ASN A 47 9.87 -2.39 -3.66
CA ASN A 47 11.31 -2.56 -3.91
C ASN A 47 11.63 -2.67 -5.39
N LEU A 48 10.76 -3.32 -6.19
CA LEU A 48 10.91 -3.36 -7.64
C LEU A 48 10.83 -1.95 -8.24
N THR A 49 9.80 -1.19 -7.87
CA THR A 49 9.51 0.16 -8.40
C THR A 49 10.65 1.15 -8.15
N PHE A 50 11.31 1.07 -6.99
CA PHE A 50 12.38 2.01 -6.61
C PHE A 50 13.80 1.42 -6.69
N SER A 51 13.95 0.21 -7.25
CA SER A 51 15.26 -0.43 -7.40
C SER A 51 16.21 0.39 -8.29
N GLU A 52 15.70 0.95 -9.39
CA GLU A 52 16.47 1.81 -10.30
C GLU A 52 16.88 3.14 -9.66
N ASP A 53 16.10 3.63 -8.70
CA ASP A 53 16.40 4.84 -7.92
C ASP A 53 17.41 4.56 -6.78
N GLY A 54 17.81 3.29 -6.59
CA GLY A 54 18.76 2.85 -5.57
C GLY A 54 18.19 2.79 -4.16
N PHE A 55 16.85 2.71 -4.02
CA PHE A 55 16.20 2.58 -2.71
C PHE A 55 15.77 1.14 -2.44
N THR A 56 15.86 0.76 -1.17
CA THR A 56 15.33 -0.50 -0.63
C THR A 56 14.54 -0.21 0.62
N TYR A 57 13.38 -0.83 0.75
CA TYR A 57 12.42 -0.64 1.84
C TYR A 57 12.26 -1.93 2.63
N SER A 58 12.07 -1.81 3.95
CA SER A 58 11.44 -2.85 4.77
C SER A 58 9.94 -2.60 4.91
N ILE A 59 9.19 -3.62 5.34
CA ILE A 59 7.74 -3.47 5.54
C ILE A 59 7.41 -2.44 6.64
N ASP A 60 8.28 -2.29 7.64
CA ASP A 60 8.10 -1.30 8.72
C ASP A 60 8.26 0.16 8.24
N GLU A 61 8.89 0.36 7.08
CA GLU A 61 9.03 1.69 6.45
C GLU A 61 7.82 2.06 5.58
N ILE A 62 6.88 1.12 5.37
CA ILE A 62 5.72 1.28 4.49
C ILE A 62 4.46 1.49 5.35
N GLU A 63 3.82 2.65 5.21
CA GLU A 63 2.58 2.96 5.91
C GLU A 63 1.39 2.40 5.13
N LEU A 64 0.57 1.56 5.77
CA LEU A 64 -0.69 1.06 5.21
C LEU A 64 -1.87 1.81 5.82
N ARG A 65 -2.64 2.48 4.96
CA ARG A 65 -3.88 3.16 5.35
C ARG A 65 -5.07 2.31 4.96
N LEU A 66 -5.75 1.79 5.96
CA LEU A 66 -7.08 1.20 5.77
C LEU A 66 -8.10 2.35 5.68
N PRO A 67 -9.12 2.25 4.82
CA PRO A 67 -10.21 3.21 4.81
C PRO A 67 -10.81 3.26 6.22
N ILE A 68 -10.85 4.47 6.78
CA ILE A 68 -11.57 4.70 8.01
C ILE A 68 -13.04 4.50 7.65
N GLU A 69 -13.63 3.38 8.08
CA GLU A 69 -15.09 3.27 8.13
C GLU A 69 -15.57 4.46 8.94
N LYS A 70 -16.17 5.45 8.27
CA LYS A 70 -16.89 6.50 8.99
C LYS A 70 -17.97 5.77 9.77
N PRO A 71 -18.05 5.89 11.11
CA PRO A 71 -19.22 5.38 11.81
C PRO A 71 -20.41 6.09 11.18
N GLU A 72 -21.32 5.32 10.59
CA GLU A 72 -22.58 5.81 10.02
C GLU A 72 -23.24 6.67 11.09
N THR A 73 -23.05 7.98 10.97
CA THR A 73 -23.50 8.91 11.99
C THR A 73 -24.97 9.08 11.73
N LEU A 74 -25.77 8.32 12.48
CA LEU A 74 -27.15 8.63 12.90
C LEU A 74 -27.83 9.63 11.97
N LEU A 75 -28.34 9.16 10.83
CA LEU A 75 -29.38 9.89 10.12
C LEU A 75 -30.65 9.74 10.96
N HIS A 76 -30.93 10.80 11.72
CA HIS A 76 -32.17 11.03 12.46
C HIS A 76 -33.41 10.91 11.56
#